data_AF-A0A7J8S561-F1
#
_entry.id   AF-A0A7J8S561-F1
#
_cell.length_a   1.000
_cell.length_b   1.000
_cell.length_c   1.000
_cell.angle_alpha   90.00
_cell.angle_beta   90.00
_cell.angle_gamma   90.00
#
_symmetry.space_group_name_H-M   'P 1'
#
loop_
_entity.id
_entity.type
_entity.pdbx_description
1 polymer ?
#
loop_
_entity_poly.entity_id
_entity_poly.type
_entity_poly.pdbx_seq_one_letter_code
_entity_poly.pdbx_strand_id
1 'polypeptide(L)'
;MAIDGTPQGVLPIQEQLRQFKTLIEQKAINRSVVERSLFFLESGSNDIFNYFLPLDTPKLDPDAYVEAMVKEVTNLTDQIYKVGARRIVVFSLGPVGCVPARALLPAAPIKRCYGKMNAMVKKYNKGLESLVNDIPTRHPGAIGVYGAVYDTVQHLRAAPTRYVVPAVEMDLWEGRCNAVRKDIKFVKILKGSCSGITSIQPNTPMNLSPKLYG
;
A
#
# COMPACT_ATOMS: atom_id res chain seq x y z
N MET A 1 2.10 17.51 -0.02
CA MET A 1 3.31 16.87 -0.59
C MET A 1 3.11 15.36 -0.45
N ALA A 2 2.77 14.73 -1.56
CA ALA A 2 2.57 13.31 -1.81
C ALA A 2 2.80 13.17 -3.32
N ILE A 3 3.39 12.05 -3.73
CA ILE A 3 4.40 11.97 -4.79
C ILE A 3 5.70 12.69 -4.31
N ASP A 4 6.49 11.95 -3.51
CA ASP A 4 7.93 12.12 -3.13
C ASP A 4 8.48 12.99 -1.95
N GLY A 5 7.74 13.86 -1.25
CA GLY A 5 8.32 14.64 -0.13
C GLY A 5 7.58 14.48 1.21
N THR A 6 8.15 13.73 2.17
CA THR A 6 7.52 13.29 3.44
C THR A 6 7.24 14.40 4.48
N PRO A 7 6.15 14.24 5.26
CA PRO A 7 6.32 14.13 6.72
C PRO A 7 5.34 13.13 7.40
N GLN A 8 5.44 11.81 7.13
CA GLN A 8 4.59 10.79 7.79
C GLN A 8 5.28 9.47 8.20
N GLY A 9 6.61 9.35 8.15
CA GLY A 9 7.30 8.14 8.62
C GLY A 9 7.04 6.87 7.78
N VAL A 10 6.41 7.00 6.61
CA VAL A 10 6.22 5.93 5.63
C VAL A 10 7.36 5.98 4.62
N LEU A 11 7.99 4.83 4.35
CA LEU A 11 9.09 4.72 3.38
C LEU A 11 8.53 4.69 1.95
N PRO A 12 8.84 5.67 1.08
CA PRO A 12 8.33 5.70 -0.29
C PRO A 12 8.79 4.48 -1.11
N ILE A 13 8.03 4.13 -2.13
CA ILE A 13 8.31 2.95 -2.96
C ILE A 13 9.64 3.07 -3.72
N GLN A 14 10.02 4.31 -4.07
CA GLN A 14 11.29 4.64 -4.71
C GLN A 14 12.47 4.35 -3.78
N GLU A 15 12.33 4.71 -2.51
CA GLU A 15 13.37 4.45 -1.50
C GLU A 15 13.47 2.96 -1.17
N GLN A 16 12.34 2.26 -1.10
CA GLN A 16 12.32 0.79 -0.97
C GLN A 16 13.07 0.11 -2.13
N LEU A 17 12.84 0.56 -3.37
CA LEU A 17 13.57 0.08 -4.54
C LEU A 17 15.06 0.39 -4.47
N ARG A 18 15.43 1.60 -4.04
CA ARG A 18 16.84 2.00 -3.88
C ARG A 18 17.56 1.09 -2.89
N GLN A 19 16.96 0.89 -1.71
CA GLN A 19 17.51 0.00 -0.67
C GLN A 19 17.64 -1.44 -1.18
N PHE A 20 16.64 -1.94 -1.90
CA PHE A 20 16.69 -3.28 -2.49
C PHE A 20 17.85 -3.44 -3.49
N LYS A 21 18.06 -2.45 -4.38
CA LYS A 21 19.19 -2.45 -5.31
C LYS A 21 20.54 -2.43 -4.60
N THR A 22 20.68 -1.60 -3.56
CA THR A 22 21.90 -1.54 -2.75
C THR A 22 22.24 -2.90 -2.13
N LEU A 23 21.24 -3.66 -1.66
CA LEU A 23 21.49 -5.01 -1.12
C LEU A 23 22.00 -6.00 -2.17
N ILE A 24 21.60 -5.84 -3.44
CA ILE A 24 22.10 -6.65 -4.55
C ILE A 24 23.54 -6.24 -4.88
N GLU A 25 23.82 -4.93 -4.96
CA GLU A 25 25.15 -4.39 -5.26
C GLU A 25 26.18 -4.79 -4.21
N GLN A 26 25.78 -4.77 -2.92
CA GLN A 26 26.60 -5.20 -1.80
C GLN A 26 26.72 -6.74 -1.67
N LYS A 27 26.12 -7.50 -2.60
CA LYS A 27 26.06 -8.97 -2.59
C LYS A 27 25.41 -9.56 -1.32
N ALA A 28 24.65 -8.76 -0.57
CA ALA A 28 23.83 -9.23 0.53
C ALA A 28 22.65 -10.06 0.00
N ILE A 29 22.18 -9.77 -1.22
CA ILE A 29 21.22 -10.59 -1.97
C ILE A 29 21.85 -11.04 -3.29
N ASN A 30 22.03 -12.34 -3.46
CA ASN A 30 22.54 -12.91 -4.70
C ASN A 30 21.52 -12.78 -5.83
N ARG A 31 21.99 -12.46 -7.04
CA ARG A 31 21.15 -12.33 -8.24
C ARG A 31 20.34 -13.61 -8.55
N SER A 32 20.93 -14.78 -8.33
CA SER A 32 20.23 -16.07 -8.50
C SER A 32 19.07 -16.29 -7.52
N VAL A 33 19.07 -15.58 -6.37
CA VAL A 33 17.92 -15.55 -5.45
C VAL A 33 16.84 -14.64 -6.00
N VAL A 34 17.20 -13.46 -6.52
CA VAL A 34 16.26 -12.52 -7.15
C VAL A 34 15.51 -13.19 -8.30
N GLU A 35 16.21 -13.89 -9.20
CA GLU A 35 15.62 -14.56 -10.37
C GLU A 35 14.63 -15.68 -10.01
N ARG A 36 14.79 -16.32 -8.85
CA ARG A 36 13.91 -17.38 -8.35
C ARG A 36 12.82 -16.88 -7.41
N SER A 37 12.89 -15.62 -6.98
CA SER A 37 11.95 -15.04 -6.03
C SER A 37 10.63 -14.64 -6.69
N LEU A 38 9.59 -14.55 -5.85
CA LEU A 38 8.31 -13.94 -6.16
C LEU A 38 8.27 -12.54 -5.56
N PHE A 39 7.90 -11.55 -6.36
CA PHE A 39 7.82 -10.15 -5.96
C PHE A 39 6.37 -9.75 -5.77
N PHE A 40 6.02 -9.31 -4.56
CA PHE A 40 4.69 -8.79 -4.25
C PHE A 40 4.69 -7.27 -4.21
N LEU A 41 3.82 -6.66 -5.00
CA LEU A 41 3.65 -5.23 -5.16
C LEU A 41 2.22 -4.80 -4.76
N GLU A 42 2.09 -3.83 -3.85
CA GLU A 42 0.89 -3.13 -3.41
C GLU A 42 1.33 -1.73 -2.94
N SER A 43 0.87 -0.69 -3.61
CA SER A 43 1.23 0.69 -3.26
C SER A 43 0.15 1.63 -3.77
N GLY A 44 -0.06 2.75 -3.12
CA GLY A 44 -1.05 3.76 -3.53
C GLY A 44 -2.18 4.02 -2.55
N SER A 45 -2.40 3.14 -1.55
CA SER A 45 -3.45 3.35 -0.53
C SER A 45 -3.26 4.67 0.23
N ASN A 46 -2.01 4.96 0.64
CA ASN A 46 -1.66 6.19 1.35
C ASN A 46 -1.76 7.42 0.44
N ASP A 47 -1.32 7.31 -0.81
CA ASP A 47 -1.35 8.38 -1.81
C ASP A 47 -2.79 8.84 -2.07
N ILE A 48 -3.70 7.88 -2.32
CA ILE A 48 -5.13 8.19 -2.48
C ILE A 48 -5.72 8.74 -1.19
N PHE A 49 -5.38 8.22 -0.01
CA PHE A 49 -5.89 8.78 1.24
C PHE A 49 -5.43 10.23 1.46
N ASN A 50 -4.14 10.48 1.22
CA ASN A 50 -3.50 11.78 1.36
C ASN A 50 -4.04 12.82 0.37
N TYR A 51 -4.48 12.38 -0.82
CA TYR A 51 -5.18 13.25 -1.77
C TYR A 51 -6.42 13.94 -1.18
N PHE A 52 -7.09 13.33 -0.20
CA PHE A 52 -8.29 13.89 0.43
C PHE A 52 -8.03 14.59 1.77
N LEU A 53 -6.79 14.61 2.27
CA LEU A 53 -6.47 15.30 3.52
C LEU A 53 -6.60 16.82 3.34
N PRO A 54 -7.18 17.54 4.32
CA PRO A 54 -7.35 18.99 4.25
C PRO A 54 -6.04 19.76 4.48
N LEU A 55 -4.90 19.07 4.63
CA LEU A 55 -3.60 19.66 4.96
C LEU A 55 -2.94 20.34 3.76
N ASP A 56 -3.16 19.82 2.55
CA ASP A 56 -2.62 20.35 1.31
C ASP A 56 -3.65 20.23 0.20
N THR A 57 -3.87 21.31 -0.56
CA THR A 57 -4.67 21.23 -1.78
C THR A 57 -3.93 20.37 -2.81
N PRO A 58 -4.54 19.32 -3.37
CA PRO A 58 -3.91 18.52 -4.41
C PRO A 58 -3.54 19.37 -5.61
N LYS A 59 -2.29 19.23 -6.08
CA LYS A 59 -1.78 19.95 -7.25
C LYS A 59 -2.27 19.35 -8.58
N LEU A 60 -2.62 18.07 -8.56
CA LEU A 60 -3.13 17.33 -9.71
C LEU A 60 -4.63 17.09 -9.52
N ASP A 61 -5.38 17.12 -10.60
CA ASP A 61 -6.73 16.57 -10.60
C ASP A 61 -6.69 15.05 -10.33
N PRO A 62 -7.81 14.43 -9.95
CA PRO A 62 -7.83 13.03 -9.55
C PRO A 62 -7.30 12.06 -10.61
N ASP A 63 -7.50 12.36 -11.90
CA ASP A 63 -7.14 11.45 -12.98
C ASP A 63 -5.65 11.55 -13.30
N ALA A 64 -5.11 12.78 -13.37
CA ALA A 64 -3.67 13.00 -13.48
C ALA A 64 -2.90 12.42 -12.29
N TYR A 65 -3.47 12.49 -11.08
CA TYR A 65 -2.87 11.90 -9.88
C TYR A 65 -2.79 10.37 -9.98
N VAL A 66 -3.90 9.73 -10.37
CA VAL A 66 -3.96 8.28 -10.58
C VAL A 66 -2.99 7.83 -11.68
N GLU A 67 -2.90 8.56 -12.79
CA GLU A 67 -1.95 8.26 -13.87
C GLU A 67 -0.50 8.31 -13.37
N ALA A 68 -0.14 9.35 -12.60
CA ALA A 68 1.18 9.46 -12.01
C ALA A 68 1.49 8.27 -11.07
N MET A 69 0.53 7.84 -10.26
CA MET A 69 0.70 6.66 -9.41
C MET A 69 0.92 5.37 -10.22
N VAL A 70 0.19 5.17 -11.32
CA VAL A 70 0.38 3.98 -12.18
C VAL A 70 1.77 4.01 -12.79
N LYS A 71 2.21 5.18 -13.26
CA LYS A 71 3.55 5.37 -13.82
C LYS A 71 4.66 5.01 -12.84
N GLU A 72 4.50 5.35 -11.56
CA GLU A 72 5.47 4.98 -10.52
C GLU A 72 5.58 3.46 -10.33
N VAL A 73 4.46 2.73 -10.33
CA VAL A 73 4.48 1.25 -10.22
C VAL A 73 5.01 0.60 -11.49
N THR A 74 4.70 1.16 -12.67
CA THR A 74 5.29 0.74 -13.93
C THR A 74 6.81 0.87 -13.89
N ASN A 75 7.33 2.04 -13.48
CA ASN A 75 8.76 2.26 -13.34
C ASN A 75 9.37 1.28 -12.32
N LEU A 76 8.74 1.05 -11.16
CA LEU A 76 9.26 0.06 -10.22
C LEU A 76 9.35 -1.33 -10.85
N THR A 77 8.32 -1.76 -11.59
CA THR A 77 8.27 -3.05 -12.29
C THR A 77 9.42 -3.18 -13.30
N ASP A 78 9.63 -2.14 -14.12
CA ASP A 78 10.74 -2.07 -15.07
C ASP A 78 12.10 -2.20 -14.35
N GLN A 79 12.25 -1.56 -13.19
CA GLN A 79 13.51 -1.51 -12.44
C GLN A 79 13.82 -2.81 -11.69
N ILE A 80 12.83 -3.48 -11.10
CA ILE A 80 13.05 -4.79 -10.48
C ILE A 80 13.33 -5.87 -11.53
N TYR A 81 12.73 -5.76 -12.72
CA TYR A 81 13.02 -6.66 -13.84
C TYR A 81 14.48 -6.54 -14.29
N LYS A 82 15.02 -5.32 -14.40
CA LYS A 82 16.44 -5.05 -14.75
C LYS A 82 17.43 -5.74 -13.81
N VAL A 83 17.08 -5.89 -12.53
CA VAL A 83 17.95 -6.55 -11.54
C VAL A 83 17.68 -8.06 -11.38
N GLY A 84 16.76 -8.62 -12.17
CA GLY A 84 16.55 -10.07 -12.28
C GLY A 84 15.17 -10.57 -11.88
N ALA A 85 14.23 -9.72 -11.45
CA ALA A 85 12.89 -10.17 -11.12
C ALA A 85 12.18 -10.76 -12.34
N ARG A 86 11.55 -11.93 -12.19
CA ARG A 86 10.80 -12.61 -13.27
C ARG A 86 9.39 -13.04 -12.89
N ARG A 87 9.06 -13.12 -11.60
CA ARG A 87 7.71 -13.48 -11.12
C ARG A 87 7.17 -12.32 -10.30
N ILE A 88 6.22 -11.57 -10.84
CA ILE A 88 5.75 -10.31 -10.27
C ILE A 88 4.25 -10.40 -10.05
N VAL A 89 3.82 -10.16 -8.83
CA VAL A 89 2.42 -10.11 -8.43
C VAL A 89 2.11 -8.70 -8.01
N VAL A 90 1.14 -8.07 -8.68
CA VAL A 90 0.66 -6.73 -8.36
C VAL A 90 -0.75 -6.86 -7.79
N PHE A 91 -0.91 -6.47 -6.53
CA PHE A 91 -2.20 -6.43 -5.87
C PHE A 91 -2.90 -5.11 -6.17
N SER A 92 -4.19 -5.21 -6.49
CA SER A 92 -5.11 -4.08 -6.47
C SER A 92 -5.19 -3.51 -5.05
N LEU A 93 -5.50 -2.22 -4.92
CA LEU A 93 -5.85 -1.65 -3.62
C LEU A 93 -7.21 -2.17 -3.12
N GLY A 94 -7.34 -2.31 -1.81
CA GLY A 94 -8.65 -2.49 -1.17
C GLY A 94 -9.52 -1.23 -1.28
N PRO A 95 -10.79 -1.28 -0.84
CA PRO A 95 -11.67 -0.12 -0.85
C PRO A 95 -11.28 0.91 0.22
N VAL A 96 -10.26 1.73 -0.08
CA VAL A 96 -9.68 2.74 0.84
C VAL A 96 -10.75 3.68 1.39
N GLY A 97 -11.74 4.06 0.58
CA GLY A 97 -12.86 4.90 1.02
C GLY A 97 -13.72 4.27 2.12
N CYS A 98 -13.50 3.02 2.49
CA CYS A 98 -14.24 2.34 3.53
C CYS A 98 -13.45 2.14 4.84
N VAL A 99 -12.18 2.55 4.93
CA VAL A 99 -11.36 2.38 6.14
C VAL A 99 -11.82 3.35 7.26
N PRO A 100 -11.72 2.99 8.55
CA PRO A 100 -12.15 3.85 9.65
C PRO A 100 -11.50 5.25 9.67
N ALA A 101 -10.23 5.34 9.29
CA ALA A 101 -9.48 6.60 9.25
C ALA A 101 -10.14 7.70 8.40
N ARG A 102 -11.02 7.34 7.45
CA ARG A 102 -11.80 8.31 6.67
C ARG A 102 -12.66 9.23 7.54
N ALA A 103 -12.97 8.84 8.78
CA ALA A 103 -13.70 9.69 9.73
C ALA A 103 -12.96 11.00 10.08
N LEU A 104 -11.64 11.03 9.83
CA LEU A 104 -10.81 12.24 9.98
C LEU A 104 -10.98 13.24 8.82
N LEU A 105 -11.66 12.85 7.74
CA LEU A 105 -11.84 13.68 6.55
C LEU A 105 -13.17 14.44 6.64
N PRO A 106 -13.16 15.79 6.65
CA PRO A 106 -14.38 16.58 6.80
C PRO A 106 -15.46 16.30 5.75
N ALA A 107 -15.06 15.95 4.52
CA ALA A 107 -15.96 15.68 3.40
C ALA A 107 -16.42 14.21 3.31
N ALA A 108 -15.92 13.31 4.19
CA ALA A 108 -16.26 11.90 4.11
C ALA A 108 -17.60 11.60 4.82
N PRO A 109 -18.49 10.82 4.19
CA PRO A 109 -19.79 10.50 4.79
C PRO A 109 -19.66 9.49 5.93
N ILE A 110 -20.24 9.71 7.11
CA ILE A 110 -20.04 8.82 8.29
C ILE A 110 -20.51 7.38 8.05
N LYS A 111 -21.75 7.19 7.57
CA LYS A 111 -22.43 5.87 7.52
C LYS A 111 -22.13 5.01 6.28
N ARG A 112 -21.36 5.52 5.31
CA ARG A 112 -21.06 4.79 4.07
C ARG A 112 -19.63 5.03 3.63
N CYS A 113 -19.12 4.21 2.73
CA CYS A 113 -17.80 4.45 2.14
C CYS A 113 -17.76 5.79 1.40
N TYR A 114 -16.59 6.42 1.41
CA TYR A 114 -16.35 7.63 0.66
C TYR A 114 -16.22 7.31 -0.84
N GLY A 115 -17.31 7.53 -1.59
CA GLY A 115 -17.41 7.16 -3.00
C GLY A 115 -16.36 7.81 -3.91
N LYS A 116 -16.03 9.09 -3.68
CA LYS A 116 -15.00 9.80 -4.47
C LYS A 116 -13.63 9.13 -4.37
N MET A 117 -13.24 8.76 -3.15
CA MET A 117 -11.99 8.04 -2.90
C MET A 117 -11.99 6.66 -3.57
N ASN A 118 -13.09 5.91 -3.43
CA ASN A 118 -13.21 4.60 -4.08
C ASN A 118 -13.27 4.69 -5.62
N ALA A 119 -13.70 5.81 -6.20
CA ALA A 119 -13.64 6.02 -7.64
C ALA A 119 -12.18 6.13 -8.12
N MET A 120 -11.32 6.88 -7.40
CA MET A 120 -9.88 6.92 -7.68
C MET A 120 -9.23 5.54 -7.53
N VAL A 121 -9.57 4.81 -6.45
CA VAL A 121 -9.09 3.43 -6.24
C VAL A 121 -9.41 2.53 -7.43
N LYS A 122 -10.66 2.56 -7.92
CA LYS A 122 -11.06 1.73 -9.07
C LYS A 122 -10.32 2.09 -10.35
N LYS A 123 -10.13 3.39 -10.63
CA LYS A 123 -9.33 3.85 -11.78
C LYS A 123 -7.89 3.37 -11.69
N TYR A 124 -7.28 3.52 -10.51
CA TYR A 124 -5.92 3.06 -10.26
C TYR A 124 -5.78 1.54 -10.42
N ASN A 125 -6.70 0.76 -9.83
CA ASN A 125 -6.73 -0.70 -9.93
C ASN A 125 -6.86 -1.21 -11.37
N LYS A 126 -7.61 -0.50 -12.22
CA LYS A 126 -7.68 -0.79 -13.67
C LYS A 126 -6.35 -0.53 -14.37
N GLY A 127 -5.66 0.55 -14.00
CA GLY A 127 -4.32 0.85 -14.50
C GLY A 127 -3.30 -0.23 -14.10
N LEU A 128 -3.35 -0.71 -12.85
CA LEU A 128 -2.52 -1.81 -12.39
C LEU A 128 -2.81 -3.13 -13.11
N GLU A 129 -4.08 -3.44 -13.38
CA GLU A 129 -4.46 -4.63 -14.15
C GLU A 129 -3.90 -4.57 -15.58
N SER A 130 -4.02 -3.41 -16.24
CA SER A 130 -3.41 -3.18 -17.56
C SER A 130 -1.90 -3.37 -17.53
N LEU A 131 -1.22 -2.78 -16.54
CA LEU A 131 0.23 -2.95 -16.35
C LEU A 131 0.61 -4.43 -16.24
N VAL A 132 -0.12 -5.21 -15.42
CA VAL A 132 0.16 -6.64 -15.26
C VAL A 132 0.00 -7.41 -16.55
N ASN A 133 -1.05 -7.14 -17.32
CA ASN A 133 -1.29 -7.78 -18.61
C ASN A 133 -0.18 -7.45 -19.63
N ASP A 134 0.45 -6.29 -19.50
CA ASP A 134 1.57 -5.87 -20.33
C ASP A 134 2.93 -6.41 -19.87
N ILE A 135 3.05 -7.01 -18.67
CA ILE A 135 4.34 -7.52 -18.16
C ILE A 135 4.98 -8.52 -19.14
N PRO A 136 4.29 -9.58 -19.63
CA PRO A 136 4.93 -10.56 -20.50
C PRO A 136 5.41 -9.99 -21.84
N THR A 137 4.75 -8.94 -22.35
CA THR A 137 5.12 -8.29 -23.62
C THR A 137 6.25 -7.29 -23.44
N ARG A 138 6.25 -6.52 -22.35
CA ARG A 138 7.31 -5.54 -22.01
C ARG A 138 8.58 -6.19 -21.46
N HIS A 139 8.45 -7.35 -20.83
CA HIS A 139 9.50 -8.03 -20.09
C HIS A 139 9.59 -9.51 -20.47
N PRO A 140 10.29 -9.86 -21.56
CA PRO A 140 10.39 -11.24 -22.02
C PRO A 140 10.83 -12.22 -20.93
N GLY A 141 10.07 -13.30 -20.77
CA GLY A 141 10.33 -14.32 -19.75
C GLY A 141 9.90 -13.94 -18.33
N ALA A 142 9.26 -12.78 -18.14
CA ALA A 142 8.58 -12.45 -16.89
C ALA A 142 7.11 -12.90 -16.91
N ILE A 143 6.59 -13.20 -15.73
CA ILE A 143 5.18 -13.51 -15.48
C ILE A 143 4.63 -12.44 -14.56
N GLY A 144 3.54 -11.81 -14.99
CA GLY A 144 2.72 -10.90 -14.19
C GLY A 144 1.47 -11.62 -13.67
N VAL A 145 1.12 -11.39 -12.41
CA VAL A 145 -0.16 -11.85 -11.82
C VAL A 145 -0.85 -10.69 -11.13
N TYR A 146 -2.15 -10.54 -11.40
CA TYR A 146 -2.98 -9.50 -10.78
C TYR A 146 -3.71 -10.09 -9.57
N GLY A 147 -3.56 -9.45 -8.41
CA GLY A 147 -4.25 -9.83 -7.18
C GLY A 147 -5.46 -8.94 -6.92
N ALA A 148 -6.68 -9.44 -7.16
CA ALA A 148 -7.95 -8.70 -7.01
C ALA A 148 -8.41 -8.55 -5.53
N VAL A 149 -7.64 -7.81 -4.74
CA VAL A 149 -7.96 -7.49 -3.34
C VAL A 149 -9.24 -6.68 -3.19
N TYR A 150 -9.54 -5.74 -4.09
CA TYR A 150 -10.72 -4.89 -3.99
C TYR A 150 -12.01 -5.73 -3.90
N ASP A 151 -12.20 -6.63 -4.85
CA ASP A 151 -13.39 -7.49 -4.92
C ASP A 151 -13.40 -8.49 -3.78
N THR A 152 -12.24 -9.04 -3.42
CA THR A 152 -12.10 -9.94 -2.25
C THR A 152 -12.61 -9.25 -0.98
N VAL A 153 -12.16 -8.03 -0.71
CA VAL A 153 -12.57 -7.27 0.47
C VAL A 153 -14.05 -6.89 0.40
N GLN A 154 -14.56 -6.54 -0.78
CA GLN A 154 -15.98 -6.22 -0.95
C GLN A 154 -16.88 -7.44 -0.69
N HIS A 155 -16.50 -8.64 -1.13
CA HIS A 155 -17.22 -9.87 -0.81
C HIS A 155 -17.23 -10.17 0.69
N LEU A 156 -16.08 -10.01 1.36
CA LEU A 156 -15.98 -10.20 2.82
C LEU A 156 -16.89 -9.21 3.58
N ARG A 157 -16.93 -7.95 3.14
CA ARG A 157 -17.80 -6.91 3.73
C ARG A 157 -19.29 -7.19 3.51
N ALA A 158 -19.66 -7.80 2.39
CA ALA A 158 -21.04 -8.14 2.09
C ALA A 158 -21.54 -9.37 2.87
N ALA A 159 -20.63 -10.22 3.37
CA ALA A 159 -20.97 -11.46 4.08
C ALA A 159 -20.09 -11.71 5.32
N PRO A 160 -20.07 -10.81 6.33
CA PRO A 160 -19.15 -10.90 7.47
C PRO A 160 -19.37 -12.17 8.31
N THR A 161 -20.63 -12.61 8.43
CA THR A 161 -21.01 -13.80 9.22
C THR A 161 -20.55 -15.12 8.60
N ARG A 162 -20.27 -15.16 7.28
CA ARG A 162 -19.75 -16.37 6.61
C ARG A 162 -18.28 -16.66 6.91
N TYR A 163 -17.52 -15.65 7.31
CA TYR A 163 -16.07 -15.73 7.48
C TYR A 163 -15.61 -15.49 8.93
N VAL A 164 -16.54 -15.46 9.90
CA VAL A 164 -16.28 -15.10 11.30
C VAL A 164 -15.46 -13.81 11.40
N VAL A 165 -15.72 -12.86 10.49
CA VAL A 165 -15.15 -11.52 10.58
C VAL A 165 -16.15 -10.74 11.43
N PRO A 166 -15.84 -10.39 12.69
CA PRO A 166 -16.71 -9.51 13.46
C PRO A 166 -16.96 -8.26 12.62
N ALA A 167 -18.21 -7.80 12.58
CA ALA A 167 -18.53 -6.56 11.89
C ALA A 167 -17.54 -5.51 12.36
N VAL A 168 -16.78 -4.92 11.44
CA VAL A 168 -15.93 -3.76 11.74
C VAL A 168 -16.87 -2.57 11.85
N GLU A 169 -17.71 -2.61 12.87
CA GLU A 169 -18.39 -1.45 13.41
C GLU A 169 -17.28 -0.53 13.99
N MET A 170 -17.56 0.76 14.13
CA MET A 170 -16.57 1.77 14.54
C MET A 170 -16.04 1.60 15.98
N ASP A 171 -16.16 0.41 16.55
CA ASP A 171 -15.61 0.04 17.84
C ASP A 171 -14.14 -0.33 17.65
N LEU A 172 -13.29 0.67 17.92
CA LEU A 172 -11.91 0.60 18.42
C LEU A 172 -11.26 -0.80 18.31
N TRP A 173 -10.48 -0.99 17.25
CA TRP A 173 -9.72 -2.21 16.98
C TRP A 173 -8.61 -2.41 18.03
N GLU A 174 -8.88 -3.16 19.10
CA GLU A 174 -7.83 -3.81 19.87
C GLU A 174 -7.28 -5.00 19.05
N GLY A 175 -6.06 -4.83 18.57
CA GLY A 175 -5.43 -5.73 17.61
C GLY A 175 -5.15 -7.14 18.14
N ARG A 176 -5.43 -8.15 17.30
CA ARG A 176 -4.75 -9.45 17.31
C ARG A 176 -4.55 -9.96 15.88
N CYS A 177 -3.33 -9.84 15.35
CA CYS A 177 -2.88 -10.56 14.16
C CYS A 177 -2.27 -11.89 14.58
N ASN A 178 -2.94 -13.01 14.33
CA ASN A 178 -2.34 -14.35 14.47
C ASN A 178 -1.64 -14.75 13.17
N ALA A 179 -0.37 -15.15 13.29
CA ALA A 179 0.51 -15.53 12.19
C ALA A 179 0.13 -16.90 11.59
N VAL A 180 0.20 -17.02 10.25
CA VAL A 180 0.06 -18.32 9.55
C VAL A 180 1.31 -18.61 8.71
N ARG A 181 1.93 -19.75 9.06
CA ARG A 181 2.86 -20.67 8.35
C ARG A 181 4.11 -20.11 7.63
N LYS A 182 5.28 -20.71 7.94
CA LYS A 182 6.66 -20.20 7.75
C LYS A 182 7.44 -20.77 6.53
N ASP A 183 6.80 -21.30 5.49
CA ASP A 183 7.54 -22.11 4.50
C ASP A 183 7.68 -21.49 3.11
N ILE A 184 7.52 -20.17 2.97
CA ILE A 184 7.79 -19.45 1.71
C ILE A 184 8.80 -18.33 1.98
N LYS A 185 9.94 -18.37 1.28
CA LYS A 185 10.92 -17.27 1.29
C LYS A 185 10.36 -16.11 0.48
N PHE A 186 9.65 -15.21 1.16
CA PHE A 186 9.11 -13.99 0.59
C PHE A 186 10.19 -12.90 0.55
N VAL A 187 10.53 -12.41 -0.65
CA VAL A 187 11.15 -11.08 -0.76
C VAL A 187 10.01 -10.07 -0.79
N LYS A 188 9.58 -9.67 0.41
CA LYS A 188 8.61 -8.59 0.59
C LYS A 188 9.34 -7.27 0.34
N ILE A 189 9.26 -6.75 -0.89
CA ILE A 189 9.77 -5.41 -1.22
C ILE A 189 8.95 -4.31 -0.53
N LEU A 190 7.76 -4.64 -0.04
CA LEU A 190 6.84 -3.65 0.51
C LEU A 190 6.61 -3.83 1.99
N LYS A 191 7.15 -2.91 2.79
CA LYS A 191 6.62 -2.68 4.15
C LYS A 191 5.26 -2.01 4.04
N GLY A 192 4.20 -2.81 3.86
CA GLY A 192 2.88 -2.42 4.34
C GLY A 192 2.94 -2.40 5.87
N SER A 193 3.00 -1.20 6.45
CA SER A 193 2.96 -1.04 7.91
C SER A 193 1.54 -1.29 8.38
N CYS A 194 1.31 -2.37 9.12
CA CYS A 194 0.33 -2.32 10.21
C CYS A 194 1.00 -1.51 11.32
N SER A 195 0.89 -0.18 11.27
CA SER A 195 1.32 0.65 12.38
C SER A 195 0.33 0.41 13.53
N GLY A 196 0.78 -0.27 14.57
CA GLY A 196 0.07 -0.35 15.84
C GLY A 196 -0.11 1.06 16.39
N ILE A 197 -1.35 1.48 16.56
CA ILE A 197 -1.69 2.64 17.38
C ILE A 197 -1.56 2.15 18.83
N THR A 198 -0.46 2.49 19.49
CA THR A 198 -0.39 2.43 20.95
C THR A 198 -1.43 3.40 21.50
N SER A 199 -2.32 2.89 22.36
CA SER A 199 -3.43 3.63 22.95
C SER A 199 -2.97 4.96 23.55
N ILE A 200 -3.64 6.05 23.18
CA ILE A 200 -3.65 7.27 23.99
C ILE A 200 -4.74 7.04 25.05
N GLN A 201 -4.34 6.81 26.30
CA GLN A 201 -5.25 6.86 27.44
C GLN A 201 -5.64 8.34 27.68
N PRO A 202 -6.92 8.67 27.85
CA PRO A 202 -7.33 10.02 28.17
C PRO A 202 -7.08 10.30 29.67
N ASN A 203 -6.38 11.41 29.96
CA ASN A 203 -6.19 12.03 31.29
C ASN A 203 -4.86 11.79 32.03
N THR A 204 -3.74 12.25 31.48
CA THR A 204 -2.56 12.58 32.32
C THR A 204 -2.06 13.99 31.98
N PRO A 205 -1.90 14.90 32.96
CA PRO A 205 -1.45 16.27 32.69
C PRO A 205 -0.02 16.29 32.15
N MET A 206 0.16 17.11 31.10
CA MET A 206 1.41 17.32 30.40
C MET A 206 2.41 18.06 31.31
N ASN A 207 3.48 17.38 31.73
CA ASN A 207 4.62 18.03 32.39
C ASN A 207 5.83 17.89 31.46
N LEU A 208 6.24 19.01 30.86
CA LEU A 208 7.38 19.10 29.96
C LEU A 208 8.67 19.22 30.79
N SER A 209 9.56 18.24 30.68
CA SER A 209 10.98 18.44 31.04
C SER A 209 11.86 18.32 29.79
N PRO A 210 12.73 19.30 29.51
CA PRO A 210 13.59 19.31 28.33
C PRO A 210 14.90 18.57 28.62
N LYS A 211 15.40 17.77 27.65
CA LYS A 211 16.78 17.27 27.45
C LYS A 211 16.71 15.94 26.67
N LEU A 212 17.51 15.62 25.65
CA LEU A 212 18.82 16.10 25.21
C LEU A 212 18.97 15.84 23.70
N TYR A 213 19.55 16.82 22.99
CA TYR A 213 20.51 16.54 21.93
C TYR A 213 21.85 16.19 22.60
N GLY A 214 22.51 15.15 22.11
CA GLY A 214 23.82 14.65 22.54
C GLY A 214 24.09 13.30 21.88
#